data_AF-A0A849KZ48-F1
#
_entry.id   AF-A0A849KZ48-F1
#
_cell.length_a   1.000
_cell.length_b   1.000
_cell.length_c   1.000
_cell.angle_alpha   90.00
_cell.angle_beta   90.00
_cell.angle_gamma   90.00
#
_symmetry.space_group_name_H-M   'P 1'
#
loop_
_entity.id
_entity.type
_entity.pdbx_description
1 polymer ?
#
loop_
_entity_poly.entity_id
_entity_poly.type
_entity_poly.pdbx_seq_one_letter_code
_entity_poly.pdbx_strand_id
1 'polypeptide(L)'
;MFDKQTIDAMTVMAKQAEINPAALLAVAEVESGGRALHDVDGQKEPAIRFEGHYFDRRLSGRIRDYARKNGLSAPEAGKIANPKSQGGRWLLLERAMGLDKKAALESTSWGLGQVMGAHWEWLDFASVDALVAEARGSVAGQVRLMLRFIEKAGLVEVMRACDWRNFARRYNGPAFARNNYDTRMAAAYQRWLKQLGTFKSAA
;
A
#
# COMPACT_ATOMS: atom_id res chain seq x y z
N MET A 1 -11.27 9.94 -4.95
CA MET A 1 -12.26 8.86 -4.97
C MET A 1 -11.93 8.00 -6.16
N PHE A 2 -12.03 6.68 -6.01
CA PHE A 2 -11.69 5.74 -7.06
C PHE A 2 -12.54 5.96 -8.30
N ASP A 3 -11.97 5.72 -9.48
CA ASP A 3 -12.74 5.66 -10.72
C ASP A 3 -13.60 4.38 -10.76
N LYS A 4 -14.56 4.37 -11.68
CA LYS A 4 -15.50 3.25 -11.84
C LYS A 4 -14.78 1.92 -12.12
N GLN A 5 -13.76 1.94 -12.97
CA GLN A 5 -13.01 0.73 -13.33
C GLN A 5 -12.32 0.10 -12.11
N THR A 6 -11.74 0.94 -11.24
CA THR A 6 -11.12 0.51 -9.99
C THR A 6 -12.17 -0.07 -9.04
N ILE A 7 -13.33 0.59 -8.89
CA ILE A 7 -14.43 0.11 -8.04
C ILE A 7 -14.94 -1.25 -8.50
N ASP A 8 -15.16 -1.41 -9.81
CA ASP A 8 -15.66 -2.65 -10.41
C ASP A 8 -14.66 -3.80 -10.21
N ALA A 9 -13.38 -3.57 -10.50
CA ALA A 9 -12.31 -4.56 -10.31
C ALA A 9 -12.20 -5.01 -8.85
N MET A 10 -12.15 -4.06 -7.92
CA MET A 10 -12.10 -4.35 -6.49
C MET A 10 -13.35 -5.11 -6.01
N THR A 11 -14.52 -4.77 -6.53
CA THR A 11 -15.78 -5.41 -6.16
C THR A 11 -15.82 -6.87 -6.61
N VAL A 12 -15.39 -7.16 -7.83
CA VAL A 12 -15.32 -8.54 -8.36
C VAL A 12 -14.33 -9.36 -7.55
N MET A 13 -13.12 -8.85 -7.35
CA MET A 13 -12.06 -9.58 -6.65
C MET A 13 -12.35 -9.79 -5.17
N ALA A 14 -12.96 -8.80 -4.50
CA ALA A 14 -13.40 -8.97 -3.11
C ALA A 14 -14.42 -10.11 -2.97
N LYS A 15 -15.40 -10.21 -3.89
CA LYS A 15 -16.38 -11.30 -3.89
C LYS A 15 -15.72 -12.66 -4.10
N GLN A 16 -14.74 -12.76 -5.00
CA GLN A 16 -13.99 -13.99 -5.25
C GLN A 16 -13.18 -14.42 -4.02
N ALA A 17 -12.64 -13.46 -3.26
CA ALA A 17 -11.97 -13.69 -1.99
C ALA A 17 -12.93 -13.82 -0.80
N GLU A 18 -14.25 -13.87 -1.04
CA GLU A 18 -15.29 -13.96 -0.01
C GLU A 18 -15.16 -12.88 1.07
N ILE A 19 -14.80 -11.67 0.64
CA ILE A 19 -14.68 -10.47 1.45
C ILE A 19 -15.77 -9.50 1.02
N ASN A 20 -16.37 -8.78 1.97
CA ASN A 20 -17.33 -7.73 1.64
C ASN A 20 -16.64 -6.65 0.76
N PRO A 21 -17.13 -6.37 -0.47
CA PRO A 21 -16.56 -5.34 -1.33
C PRO A 21 -16.38 -3.98 -0.68
N ALA A 22 -17.34 -3.55 0.13
CA ALA A 22 -17.27 -2.27 0.83
C ALA A 22 -16.09 -2.24 1.83
N ALA A 23 -15.76 -3.38 2.45
CA ALA A 23 -14.64 -3.48 3.36
C ALA A 23 -13.30 -3.34 2.63
N LEU A 24 -13.14 -4.01 1.48
CA LEU A 24 -11.89 -3.93 0.70
C LEU A 24 -11.68 -2.51 0.15
N LEU A 25 -12.74 -1.89 -0.37
CA LEU A 25 -12.74 -0.51 -0.82
C LEU A 25 -12.42 0.47 0.31
N ALA A 26 -12.96 0.26 1.50
CA ALA A 26 -12.68 1.10 2.67
C ALA A 26 -11.20 1.07 3.07
N VAL A 27 -10.60 -0.12 3.15
CA VAL A 27 -9.18 -0.24 3.49
C VAL A 27 -8.33 0.43 2.40
N ALA A 28 -8.58 0.12 1.12
CA ALA A 28 -7.80 0.71 0.03
C ALA A 28 -7.94 2.24 -0.03
N GLU A 29 -9.12 2.79 0.24
CA GLU A 29 -9.32 4.25 0.29
C GLU A 29 -8.47 4.89 1.38
N VAL A 30 -8.43 4.27 2.58
CA VAL A 30 -7.68 4.80 3.73
C VAL A 30 -6.18 4.71 3.49
N GLU A 31 -5.69 3.64 2.88
CA GLU A 31 -4.28 3.42 2.57
C GLU A 31 -3.78 4.27 1.39
N SER A 32 -4.57 4.38 0.32
CA SER A 32 -4.13 5.02 -0.94
C SER A 32 -4.63 6.44 -1.14
N GLY A 33 -5.54 6.92 -0.27
CA GLY A 33 -6.24 8.19 -0.47
C GLY A 33 -7.28 8.14 -1.58
N GLY A 34 -7.78 6.95 -1.92
CA GLY A 34 -8.84 6.76 -2.90
C GLY A 34 -8.40 7.00 -4.35
N ARG A 35 -7.13 6.68 -4.67
CA ARG A 35 -6.58 6.64 -6.04
C ARG A 35 -5.72 5.39 -6.22
N ALA A 36 -5.87 4.70 -7.35
CA ALA A 36 -5.07 3.51 -7.69
C ALA A 36 -3.81 3.86 -8.48
N LEU A 37 -3.92 4.86 -9.37
CA LEU A 37 -2.87 5.28 -10.28
C LEU A 37 -2.65 6.79 -10.18
N HIS A 38 -1.40 7.19 -10.38
CA HIS A 38 -0.96 8.57 -10.40
C HIS A 38 -0.21 8.84 -11.69
N ASP A 39 -0.35 10.05 -12.21
CA ASP A 39 0.49 10.52 -13.31
C ASP A 39 1.87 10.91 -12.75
N VAL A 40 2.90 10.22 -13.21
CA VAL A 40 4.30 10.44 -12.87
C VAL A 40 5.07 10.46 -14.18
N ASP A 41 5.50 11.66 -14.59
CA ASP A 41 6.24 11.89 -15.83
C ASP A 41 5.58 11.28 -17.08
N GLY A 42 4.26 11.39 -17.17
CA GLY A 42 3.46 10.87 -18.29
C GLY A 42 3.14 9.38 -18.21
N GLN A 43 3.60 8.69 -17.16
CA GLN A 43 3.29 7.27 -16.91
C GLN A 43 2.26 7.13 -15.79
N LYS A 44 1.44 6.08 -15.87
CA LYS A 44 0.51 5.70 -14.79
C LYS A 44 1.22 4.78 -13.81
N GLU A 45 1.58 5.33 -12.66
CA GLU A 45 2.29 4.59 -11.61
C GLU A 45 1.40 4.34 -10.38
N PRO A 46 1.60 3.24 -9.64
CA PRO A 46 0.97 3.04 -8.34
C PRO A 46 1.44 4.11 -7.34
N ALA A 47 0.60 4.37 -6.34
CA ALA A 47 1.03 5.14 -5.19
C ALA A 47 2.16 4.41 -4.46
N ILE A 48 3.21 5.14 -4.11
CA ILE A 48 4.31 4.61 -3.29
C ILE A 48 4.51 5.43 -2.01
N ARG A 49 5.14 4.78 -1.03
CA ARG A 49 5.67 5.44 0.17
C ARG A 49 7.00 4.80 0.56
N PHE A 50 8.06 5.59 0.56
CA PHE A 50 9.40 5.14 0.88
C PHE A 50 9.67 5.26 2.38
N GLU A 51 10.25 4.22 2.98
CA GLU A 51 10.59 4.15 4.39
C GLU A 51 12.10 4.21 4.59
N GLY A 52 12.65 5.41 4.77
CA GLY A 52 14.10 5.62 4.91
C GLY A 52 14.75 4.84 6.05
N HIS A 53 13.98 4.46 7.08
CA HIS A 53 14.46 3.61 8.19
C HIS A 53 14.44 2.11 7.87
N TYR A 54 13.62 1.65 6.92
CA TYR A 54 13.77 0.32 6.34
C TYR A 54 15.01 0.27 5.45
N PHE A 55 15.26 1.34 4.70
CA PHE A 55 16.41 1.44 3.82
C PHE A 55 17.71 1.48 4.63
N ASP A 56 17.77 2.29 5.68
CA ASP A 56 18.93 2.38 6.57
C ASP A 56 19.37 1.02 7.14
N ARG A 57 18.40 0.21 7.57
CA ARG A 57 18.65 -1.14 8.13
C ARG A 57 19.12 -2.15 7.11
N ARG A 58 18.82 -1.93 5.82
CA ARG A 58 19.23 -2.83 4.72
C ARG A 58 20.59 -2.47 4.14
N LEU A 59 21.06 -1.25 4.40
CA LEU A 59 22.37 -0.82 3.98
C LEU A 59 23.43 -1.09 5.05
N SER A 60 24.69 -1.12 4.62
CA SER A 60 25.83 -1.25 5.52
C SER A 60 27.02 -0.44 5.00
N GLY A 61 28.00 -0.21 5.89
CA GLY A 61 29.26 0.47 5.56
C GLY A 61 29.08 1.81 4.83
N ARG A 62 29.95 2.05 3.85
CA ARG A 62 30.06 3.33 3.13
C ARG A 62 28.76 3.72 2.41
N ILE A 63 27.97 2.74 1.94
CA ILE A 63 26.69 3.01 1.26
C ILE A 63 25.66 3.58 2.24
N ARG A 64 25.56 3.00 3.46
CA ARG A 64 24.67 3.53 4.50
C ARG A 64 25.10 4.91 4.96
N ASP A 65 26.40 5.13 5.15
CA ASP A 65 26.92 6.44 5.57
C ASP A 65 26.64 7.51 4.52
N TYR A 66 26.81 7.17 3.24
CA TYR A 66 26.43 8.05 2.13
C TYR A 66 24.92 8.32 2.12
N ALA A 67 24.07 7.29 2.26
CA ALA A 67 22.62 7.44 2.27
C ALA A 67 22.15 8.37 3.40
N ARG A 68 22.71 8.22 4.61
CA ARG A 68 22.44 9.11 5.76
C ARG A 68 22.86 10.55 5.47
N LYS A 69 24.09 10.75 4.99
CA LYS A 69 24.63 12.09 4.68
C LYS A 69 23.81 12.82 3.60
N ASN A 70 23.20 12.08 2.67
CA ASN A 70 22.43 12.64 1.56
C ASN A 70 20.91 12.62 1.78
N GLY A 71 20.46 12.36 3.01
CA GLY A 71 19.04 12.41 3.36
C GLY A 71 18.18 11.33 2.69
N LEU A 72 18.76 10.16 2.41
CA LEU A 72 18.08 9.01 1.81
C LEU A 72 17.77 7.92 2.84
N SER A 73 18.47 7.90 3.98
CA SER A 73 18.21 6.95 5.06
C SER A 73 18.41 7.59 6.43
N ALA A 74 17.74 7.04 7.44
CA ALA A 74 17.93 7.42 8.83
C ALA A 74 17.49 6.25 9.72
N PRO A 75 18.14 5.98 10.87
CA PRO A 75 17.74 4.87 11.73
C PRO A 75 16.34 5.07 12.33
N GLU A 76 15.92 6.32 12.58
CA GLU A 76 14.60 6.62 13.13
C GLU A 76 13.52 6.76 12.04
N ALA A 77 12.36 6.15 12.29
CA ALA A 77 11.19 6.27 11.42
C ALA A 77 10.71 7.72 11.31
N GLY A 78 10.29 8.13 10.10
CA GLY A 78 9.75 9.46 9.82
C GLY A 78 10.78 10.58 9.64
N LYS A 79 12.08 10.33 9.84
CA LYS A 79 13.14 11.33 9.60
C LYS A 79 13.34 11.65 8.11
N ILE A 80 13.15 10.67 7.24
CA ILE A 80 13.13 10.87 5.79
C ILE A 80 11.71 11.19 5.37
N ALA A 81 11.45 12.47 5.10
CA ALA A 81 10.14 12.95 4.68
C ALA A 81 9.84 12.51 3.24
N ASN A 82 8.67 11.91 3.03
CA ASN A 82 8.17 11.67 1.68
C ASN A 82 7.66 12.98 1.09
N PRO A 83 8.02 13.31 -0.17
CA PRO A 83 7.42 14.44 -0.87
C PRO A 83 5.88 14.35 -0.94
N LYS A 84 5.23 15.52 -1.06
CA LYS A 84 3.77 15.60 -1.13
C LYS A 84 3.20 14.94 -2.40
N SER A 85 3.88 15.10 -3.54
CA SER A 85 3.49 14.51 -4.81
C SER A 85 4.05 13.09 -4.99
N GLN A 86 3.34 12.25 -5.76
CA GLN A 86 3.86 10.93 -6.12
C GLN A 86 5.11 11.03 -7.01
N GLY A 87 5.17 11.97 -7.96
CA GLY A 87 6.40 12.19 -8.75
C GLY A 87 7.63 12.47 -7.90
N GLY A 88 7.49 13.29 -6.84
CA GLY A 88 8.60 13.51 -5.90
C GLY A 88 8.98 12.26 -5.10
N ARG A 89 8.00 11.39 -4.76
CA ARG A 89 8.28 10.12 -4.07
C ARG A 89 8.97 9.12 -5.00
N TRP A 90 8.59 9.08 -6.27
CA TRP A 90 9.26 8.26 -7.28
C TRP A 90 10.70 8.71 -7.50
N LEU A 91 10.95 10.02 -7.61
CA LEU A 91 12.31 10.56 -7.66
C LEU A 91 13.13 10.21 -6.42
N LEU A 92 12.52 10.24 -5.22
CA LEU A 92 13.20 9.79 -3.98
C LEU A 92 13.57 8.30 -4.05
N LEU A 93 12.66 7.46 -4.53
CA LEU A 93 12.91 6.04 -4.73
C LEU A 93 14.03 5.79 -5.76
N GLU A 94 14.01 6.47 -6.90
CA GLU A 94 15.05 6.35 -7.93
C GLU A 94 16.44 6.69 -7.39
N ARG A 95 16.55 7.77 -6.60
CA ARG A 95 17.80 8.13 -5.91
C ARG A 95 18.28 7.04 -4.96
N ALA A 96 17.36 6.40 -4.22
CA ALA A 96 17.70 5.27 -3.34
C ALA A 96 18.10 4.02 -4.14
N MET A 97 17.42 3.73 -5.25
CA MET A 97 17.76 2.62 -6.14
C MET A 97 19.14 2.76 -6.77
N GLY A 98 19.61 4.00 -6.98
CA GLY A 98 20.97 4.28 -7.43
C GLY A 98 22.06 3.87 -6.43
N LEU A 99 21.72 3.68 -5.14
CA LEU A 99 22.64 3.17 -4.13
C LEU A 99 22.53 1.65 -3.97
N ASP A 100 21.30 1.16 -3.81
CA ASP A 100 20.99 -0.26 -3.75
C ASP A 100 19.54 -0.48 -4.17
N LYS A 101 19.36 -1.01 -5.38
CA LYS A 101 18.04 -1.24 -5.97
C LYS A 101 17.17 -2.16 -5.12
N LYS A 102 17.68 -3.31 -4.70
CA LYS A 102 16.89 -4.31 -3.95
C LYS A 102 16.46 -3.72 -2.62
N ALA A 103 17.39 -3.10 -1.89
CA ALA A 103 17.09 -2.49 -0.60
C ALA A 103 16.07 -1.35 -0.72
N ALA A 104 16.16 -0.53 -1.77
CA ALA A 104 15.22 0.57 -1.99
C ALA A 104 13.80 0.08 -2.28
N LEU A 105 13.65 -0.92 -3.16
CA LEU A 105 12.35 -1.50 -3.49
C LEU A 105 11.73 -2.22 -2.29
N GLU A 106 12.53 -2.94 -1.50
CA GLU A 106 12.07 -3.57 -0.26
C GLU A 106 11.65 -2.55 0.81
N SER A 107 12.21 -1.35 0.76
CA SER A 107 11.92 -0.26 1.71
C SER A 107 10.77 0.64 1.24
N THR A 108 10.00 0.21 0.25
CA THR A 108 8.89 0.97 -0.32
C THR A 108 7.59 0.20 -0.19
N SER A 109 6.51 0.87 0.21
CA SER A 109 5.15 0.33 0.14
C SER A 109 4.48 0.68 -1.18
N TRP A 110 3.69 -0.25 -1.72
CA TRP A 110 3.22 -0.24 -3.11
C TRP A 110 1.69 -0.30 -3.23
N GLY A 111 1.14 0.56 -4.09
CA GLY A 111 -0.23 0.48 -4.62
C GLY A 111 -1.34 0.72 -3.61
N LEU A 112 -2.56 0.30 -3.98
CA LEU A 112 -3.81 0.43 -3.21
C LEU A 112 -3.69 -0.01 -1.75
N GLY A 113 -3.04 -1.15 -1.50
CA GLY A 113 -2.87 -1.68 -0.15
C GLY A 113 -1.67 -1.11 0.61
N GLN A 114 -0.84 -0.29 -0.03
CA GLN A 114 0.46 0.15 0.51
C GLN A 114 1.28 -1.02 1.10
N VAL A 115 1.31 -2.16 0.39
CA VAL A 115 2.01 -3.36 0.85
C VAL A 115 3.52 -3.15 0.73
N MET A 116 4.25 -3.36 1.83
CA MET A 116 5.71 -3.17 1.87
C MET A 116 6.44 -4.18 0.98
N GLY A 117 7.35 -3.71 0.13
CA GLY A 117 8.13 -4.54 -0.78
C GLY A 117 8.99 -5.58 -0.06
N ALA A 118 9.41 -5.31 1.17
CA ALA A 118 10.11 -6.24 2.06
C ALA A 118 9.39 -7.60 2.24
N HIS A 119 8.08 -7.65 2.03
CA HIS A 119 7.28 -8.84 2.19
C HIS A 119 7.28 -9.76 0.96
N TRP A 120 8.03 -9.45 -0.10
CA TRP A 120 8.01 -10.21 -1.35
C TRP A 120 8.17 -11.72 -1.13
N GLU A 121 9.12 -12.15 -0.30
CA GLU A 121 9.40 -13.57 -0.03
C GLU A 121 8.26 -14.23 0.76
N TRP A 122 7.80 -13.59 1.84
CA TRP A 122 6.69 -14.08 2.66
C TRP A 122 5.35 -14.15 1.89
N LEU A 123 5.20 -13.27 0.91
CA LEU A 123 4.08 -13.25 -0.03
C LEU A 123 4.29 -14.19 -1.23
N ASP A 124 5.28 -15.07 -1.23
CA ASP A 124 5.61 -16.02 -2.31
C ASP A 124 5.79 -15.37 -3.70
N PHE A 125 6.44 -14.21 -3.76
CA PHE A 125 6.99 -13.67 -5.00
C PHE A 125 8.41 -14.19 -5.20
N ALA A 126 8.84 -14.33 -6.46
CA ALA A 126 10.20 -14.80 -6.77
C ALA A 126 11.29 -13.76 -6.42
N SER A 127 10.94 -12.48 -6.38
CA SER A 127 11.83 -11.37 -6.03
C SER A 127 11.02 -10.12 -5.68
N VAL A 128 11.71 -9.09 -5.15
CA VAL A 128 11.09 -7.77 -4.97
C VAL A 128 10.69 -7.15 -6.32
N ASP A 129 11.47 -7.35 -7.39
CA ASP A 129 11.11 -6.89 -8.73
C ASP A 129 9.79 -7.52 -9.22
N ALA A 130 9.54 -8.79 -8.90
CA ALA A 130 8.28 -9.46 -9.25
C ALA A 130 7.07 -8.86 -8.50
N LEU A 131 7.23 -8.53 -7.21
CA LEU A 131 6.20 -7.82 -6.44
C LEU A 131 5.93 -6.42 -7.04
N VAL A 132 6.99 -5.70 -7.41
CA VAL A 132 6.88 -4.37 -8.02
C VAL A 132 6.21 -4.45 -9.39
N ALA A 133 6.57 -5.44 -10.21
CA ALA A 133 5.94 -5.68 -11.51
C ALA A 133 4.45 -5.98 -11.35
N GLU A 134 4.05 -6.77 -10.36
CA GLU A 134 2.64 -7.03 -10.04
C GLU A 134 1.88 -5.75 -9.69
N ALA A 135 2.46 -4.91 -8.82
CA ALA A 135 1.85 -3.65 -8.41
C ALA A 135 1.76 -2.61 -9.54
N ARG A 136 2.75 -2.57 -10.45
CA ARG A 136 2.78 -1.66 -11.61
C ARG A 136 1.96 -2.16 -12.79
N GLY A 137 1.76 -3.47 -12.91
CA GLY A 137 1.16 -4.09 -14.10
C GLY A 137 -0.31 -3.73 -14.31
N SER A 138 -1.07 -3.52 -13.24
CA SER A 138 -2.48 -3.10 -13.33
C SER A 138 -3.08 -2.75 -11.96
N VAL A 139 -4.25 -2.10 -11.97
CA VAL A 139 -5.09 -1.96 -10.77
C VAL A 139 -5.42 -3.33 -10.16
N ALA A 140 -5.78 -4.32 -10.99
CA ALA A 140 -6.03 -5.68 -10.53
C ALA A 140 -4.81 -6.30 -9.84
N GLY A 141 -3.59 -6.02 -10.31
CA GLY A 141 -2.36 -6.47 -9.67
C GLY A 141 -2.14 -5.85 -8.30
N GLN A 142 -2.42 -4.55 -8.14
CA GLN A 142 -2.42 -3.91 -6.83
C GLN A 142 -3.44 -4.54 -5.86
N VAL A 143 -4.63 -4.90 -6.35
CA VAL A 143 -5.66 -5.57 -5.55
C VAL A 143 -5.24 -6.99 -5.18
N ARG A 144 -4.63 -7.75 -6.10
CA ARG A 144 -4.10 -9.09 -5.81
C ARG A 144 -3.00 -9.02 -4.74
N LEU A 145 -2.08 -8.06 -4.85
CA LEU A 145 -1.04 -7.85 -3.84
C LEU A 145 -1.65 -7.56 -2.46
N MET A 146 -2.65 -6.70 -2.40
CA MET A 146 -3.36 -6.36 -1.16
C MET A 146 -4.08 -7.57 -0.56
N LEU A 147 -4.85 -8.32 -1.37
CA LEU A 147 -5.56 -9.53 -0.93
C LEU A 147 -4.60 -10.60 -0.43
N ARG A 148 -3.50 -10.85 -1.16
CA ARG A 148 -2.47 -11.82 -0.76
C ARG A 148 -1.89 -11.49 0.61
N PHE A 149 -1.65 -10.20 0.89
CA PHE A 149 -1.22 -9.76 2.22
C PHE A 149 -2.30 -10.01 3.28
N ILE A 150 -3.56 -9.65 3.01
CA ILE A 150 -4.70 -9.86 3.94
C ILE A 150 -4.86 -11.35 4.29
N GLU A 151 -4.75 -12.23 3.30
CA GLU A 151 -4.83 -13.68 3.46
C GLU A 151 -3.66 -14.22 4.28
N LYS A 152 -2.41 -13.96 3.85
CA LYS A 152 -1.21 -14.42 4.54
C LYS A 152 -1.10 -13.88 5.97
N ALA A 153 -1.57 -12.66 6.20
CA ALA A 153 -1.61 -12.05 7.53
C ALA A 153 -2.74 -12.63 8.41
N GLY A 154 -3.63 -13.48 7.90
CA GLY A 154 -4.77 -14.02 8.64
C GLY A 154 -5.79 -12.96 9.04
N LEU A 155 -6.09 -12.02 8.12
CA LEU A 155 -6.96 -10.87 8.35
C LEU A 155 -8.35 -10.99 7.73
N VAL A 156 -8.60 -12.03 6.93
CA VAL A 156 -9.89 -12.25 6.26
C VAL A 156 -11.05 -12.25 7.27
N GLU A 157 -10.95 -13.06 8.33
CA GLU A 157 -12.01 -13.14 9.35
C GLU A 157 -12.20 -11.85 10.14
N VAL A 158 -11.10 -11.15 10.44
CA VAL A 158 -11.15 -9.84 11.12
C VAL A 158 -11.91 -8.83 10.28
N MET A 159 -11.67 -8.85 8.97
CA MET A 159 -12.31 -7.99 8.00
C MET A 159 -13.78 -8.36 7.78
N ARG A 160 -14.12 -9.66 7.75
CA ARG A 160 -15.51 -10.15 7.70
C ARG A 160 -16.31 -9.72 8.93
N ALA A 161 -15.71 -9.82 10.11
CA ALA A 161 -16.30 -9.34 11.37
C ALA A 161 -16.36 -7.82 11.49
N CYS A 162 -15.79 -7.07 10.51
CA CYS A 162 -15.66 -5.62 10.56
C CYS A 162 -14.95 -5.11 11.85
N ASP A 163 -14.02 -5.89 12.39
CA ASP A 163 -13.20 -5.49 13.55
C ASP A 163 -12.06 -4.57 13.10
N TRP A 164 -12.43 -3.32 12.79
CA TRP A 164 -11.52 -2.31 12.24
C TRP A 164 -10.33 -2.01 13.15
N ARG A 165 -10.52 -2.12 14.47
CA ARG A 165 -9.46 -1.85 15.44
C ARG A 165 -8.39 -2.94 15.39
N ASN A 166 -8.79 -4.21 15.42
CA ASN A 166 -7.84 -5.30 15.32
C ASN A 166 -7.24 -5.40 13.92
N PHE A 167 -8.02 -5.13 12.87
CA PHE A 167 -7.53 -5.06 11.49
C PHE A 167 -6.43 -3.99 11.38
N ALA A 168 -6.71 -2.74 11.75
CA ALA A 168 -5.75 -1.64 11.65
C ALA A 168 -4.49 -1.89 12.50
N ARG A 169 -4.64 -2.47 13.70
CA ARG A 169 -3.48 -2.82 14.54
C ARG A 169 -2.55 -3.82 13.87
N ARG A 170 -3.10 -4.83 13.19
CA ARG A 170 -2.31 -5.88 12.53
C ARG A 170 -1.79 -5.44 11.16
N TYR A 171 -2.56 -4.64 10.42
CA TYR A 171 -2.21 -4.18 9.08
C TYR A 171 -1.24 -2.98 9.12
N ASN A 172 -1.51 -1.97 9.96
CA ASN A 172 -0.72 -0.74 10.06
C ASN A 172 0.29 -0.74 11.22
N GLY A 173 0.22 -1.73 12.12
CA GLY A 173 1.09 -1.86 13.29
C GLY A 173 0.54 -1.20 14.56
N PRO A 174 1.24 -1.33 15.70
CA PRO A 174 0.73 -0.95 17.03
C PRO A 174 0.43 0.55 17.18
N ALA A 175 1.04 1.40 16.36
CA ALA A 175 0.83 2.84 16.37
C ALA A 175 -0.36 3.31 15.52
N PHE A 176 -1.17 2.39 14.95
CA PHE A 176 -2.29 2.71 14.06
C PHE A 176 -3.24 3.80 14.60
N ALA A 177 -3.50 3.80 15.91
CA ALA A 177 -4.41 4.72 16.55
C ALA A 177 -3.95 6.19 16.44
N ARG A 178 -2.64 6.46 16.33
CA ARG A 178 -2.12 7.84 16.17
C ARG A 178 -2.62 8.51 14.89
N ASN A 179 -2.94 7.71 13.87
CA ASN A 179 -3.44 8.18 12.57
C ASN A 179 -4.91 7.82 12.34
N ASN A 180 -5.62 7.42 13.41
CA ASN A 180 -7.05 7.11 13.38
C ASN A 180 -7.44 6.08 12.31
N TYR A 181 -6.56 5.11 12.01
CA TYR A 181 -6.79 4.15 10.92
C TYR A 181 -8.10 3.37 11.11
N ASP A 182 -8.37 2.89 12.31
CA ASP A 182 -9.57 2.14 12.66
C ASP A 182 -10.86 2.93 12.40
N THR A 183 -10.97 4.14 12.95
CA THR A 183 -12.15 4.99 12.80
C THR A 183 -12.32 5.48 11.36
N ARG A 184 -11.22 5.76 10.65
CA ARG A 184 -11.26 6.11 9.22
C ARG A 184 -11.75 4.95 8.36
N MET A 185 -11.29 3.72 8.62
CA MET A 185 -11.75 2.52 7.91
C MET A 185 -13.23 2.26 8.19
N ALA A 186 -13.66 2.34 9.45
CA ALA A 186 -15.07 2.19 9.83
C ALA A 186 -15.97 3.20 9.11
N ALA A 187 -15.57 4.48 9.08
CA ALA A 187 -16.31 5.52 8.39
C ALA A 187 -16.34 5.30 6.86
N ALA A 188 -15.21 4.89 6.27
CA ALA A 188 -15.13 4.56 4.85
C ALA A 188 -16.03 3.39 4.48
N TYR A 189 -16.05 2.34 5.30
CA TYR A 189 -16.91 1.18 5.11
C TYR A 189 -18.39 1.56 5.04
N GLN A 190 -18.86 2.40 5.96
CA GLN A 190 -20.25 2.87 5.95
C GLN A 190 -20.60 3.69 4.70
N ARG A 191 -19.64 4.46 4.16
CA ARG A 191 -19.84 5.17 2.89
C ARG A 191 -19.94 4.20 1.71
N TRP A 192 -19.03 3.22 1.63
CA TRP A 192 -19.02 2.25 0.54
C TRP A 192 -20.23 1.32 0.57
N LEU A 193 -20.74 0.94 1.74
CA LEU A 193 -22.00 0.18 1.84
C LEU A 193 -23.16 0.92 1.15
N LYS A 194 -23.29 2.22 1.41
CA LYS A 194 -24.34 3.05 0.78
C LYS A 194 -24.11 3.19 -0.72
N GLN A 195 -22.89 3.54 -1.14
CA GLN A 195 -22.56 3.75 -2.55
C GLN A 195 -22.77 2.49 -3.39
N LEU A 196 -22.29 1.34 -2.93
CA LEU A 196 -22.51 0.06 -3.62
C LEU A 196 -23.98 -0.36 -3.62
N GLY A 197 -24.74 0.00 -2.59
CA GLY A 197 -26.20 -0.18 -2.57
C GLY A 197 -26.88 0.62 -3.67
N THR A 198 -26.51 1.90 -3.82
CA THR A 198 -27.04 2.76 -4.89
C THR A 198 -26.69 2.25 -6.29
N PHE A 199 -25.46 1.76 -6.51
CA PHE A 199 -25.07 1.20 -7.80
C PHE A 199 -25.88 -0.06 -8.18
N LYS A 200 -26.26 -0.89 -7.20
CA LYS A 200 -27.13 -2.04 -7.44
C LYS A 200 -28.58 -1.64 -7.78
N SER A 201 -29.08 -0.56 -7.21
CA SER A 201 -30.44 -0.08 -7.47
C SER A 201 -30.59 0.68 -8.79
N ALA A 202 -29.48 1.15 -9.37
CA ALA A 202 -29.43 1.92 -10.61
C ALA A 202 -29.07 1.09 -11.85
N ALA A 203 -28.76 -0.21 -11.67
CA ALA A 203 -28.42 -1.16 -12.73
C ALA A 203 -29.57 -2.16 -12.91
#